data_AF-A0A0K3BJP4-F1
#
_entry.id   AF-A0A0K3BJP4-F1
#
_cell.length_a   1.000
_cell.length_b   1.000
_cell.length_c   1.000
_cell.angle_alpha   90.00
_cell.angle_beta   90.00
_cell.angle_gamma   90.00
#
_symmetry.space_group_name_H-M   'P 1'
#
loop_
_entity.id
_entity.type
_entity.pdbx_description
1 polymer ?
#
loop_
_entity_poly.entity_id
_entity_poly.type
_entity_poly.pdbx_seq_one_letter_code
_entity_poly.pdbx_strand_id
1 'polypeptide(L)'
;MSGREDWFESAKVVGDGSAVAEHPHDTEDLVRLVRTMRREREWTEAQLASAAGVPEAAVRRFEAMQIVPAEPLAMRLLEVLQ
;
A
#
# COMPACT_ATOMS: atom_id res chain seq x y z
N MET A 1 30.14 4.24 1.04
CA MET A 1 28.79 3.79 0.66
C MET A 1 28.24 2.98 1.83
N SER A 2 27.50 3.60 2.74
CA SER A 2 26.66 2.89 3.71
C SER A 2 25.69 3.89 4.34
N GLY A 3 24.43 3.51 4.52
CA GLY A 3 23.39 4.34 5.11
C GLY A 3 22.04 4.12 4.45
N ARG A 4 21.41 2.96 4.70
CA ARG A 4 20.05 2.66 4.23
C ARG A 4 19.15 2.05 5.31
N GLU A 5 19.42 2.31 6.59
CA GLU A 5 18.74 1.55 7.65
C GLU A 5 18.34 2.43 8.83
N ASP A 6 17.48 3.44 8.62
CA ASP A 6 16.96 4.24 9.75
C ASP A 6 15.52 4.77 9.56
N TRP A 7 14.75 4.22 8.60
CA TRP A 7 13.40 4.72 8.30
C TRP A 7 12.25 3.92 8.95
N PHE A 8 12.54 2.78 9.60
CA PHE A 8 11.52 1.95 10.27
C PHE A 8 11.17 2.43 11.70
N GLU A 9 11.85 3.45 12.25
CA GLU A 9 11.69 3.90 13.65
C GLU A 9 10.86 5.19 13.80
N SER A 10 9.93 5.47 12.88
CA SER A 10 8.99 6.59 13.03
C SER A 10 7.54 6.12 13.04
N ALA A 11 7.23 5.21 13.98
CA ALA A 11 5.88 5.09 14.51
C ALA A 11 5.61 6.31 15.40
N LYS A 12 5.35 7.47 14.78
CA LYS A 12 5.06 8.70 15.50
C LYS A 12 3.68 8.59 16.16
N VAL A 13 3.72 8.66 17.49
CA VAL A 13 2.65 9.00 18.43
C VAL A 13 1.58 9.89 17.79
N VAL A 14 0.32 9.46 17.96
CA VAL A 14 -0.89 10.22 17.64
C VAL A 14 -0.90 11.50 18.48
N GLY A 15 -0.77 12.65 17.82
CA GLY A 15 -0.84 13.95 18.47
C GLY A 15 -0.46 15.09 17.54
N ASP A 16 -1.46 15.59 16.79
CA ASP A 16 -1.83 17.01 16.64
C ASP A 16 -2.55 17.26 15.29
N GLY A 17 -3.87 17.47 15.37
CA GLY A 17 -4.52 18.57 14.67
C GLY A 17 -4.42 18.68 13.14
N SER A 18 -4.69 17.64 12.36
CA SER A 18 -5.27 17.75 11.00
C SER A 18 -5.52 16.36 10.41
N ALA A 19 -6.44 15.63 11.02
CA ALA A 19 -6.96 14.41 10.41
C ALA A 19 -7.81 14.81 9.20
N VAL A 20 -7.21 14.81 8.00
CA VAL A 20 -7.99 14.45 6.82
C VAL A 20 -8.52 13.06 7.17
N ALA A 21 -9.81 12.97 7.45
CA ALA A 21 -10.45 11.69 7.66
C ALA A 21 -10.40 11.00 6.30
N GLU A 22 -9.31 10.27 6.04
CA GLU A 22 -9.26 9.28 4.96
C GLU A 22 -10.47 8.39 5.23
N HIS A 23 -11.53 8.53 4.42
CA HIS A 23 -12.77 7.88 4.74
C HIS A 23 -12.52 6.37 4.62
N PRO A 24 -12.96 5.54 5.58
CA PRO A 24 -12.74 4.09 5.53
C PRO A 24 -13.25 3.44 4.23
N HIS A 25 -14.19 4.11 3.54
CA HIS A 25 -14.64 3.75 2.20
C HIS A 25 -13.55 3.86 1.13
N ASP A 26 -12.74 4.92 1.14
CA ASP A 26 -11.68 5.13 0.13
C ASP A 26 -10.64 4.01 0.15
N THR A 27 -10.30 3.49 1.35
CA THR A 27 -9.38 2.37 1.49
C THR A 27 -10.00 1.06 0.97
N GLU A 28 -11.28 0.79 1.28
CA GLU A 28 -11.97 -0.41 0.79
C GLU A 28 -12.08 -0.40 -0.75
N ASP A 29 -12.47 0.74 -1.33
CA ASP A 29 -12.59 0.93 -2.77
C ASP A 29 -11.24 0.75 -3.46
N LEU A 30 -10.15 1.30 -2.90
CA LEU A 30 -8.81 1.12 -3.43
C LEU A 30 -8.36 -0.36 -3.36
N VAL A 31 -8.60 -1.04 -2.24
CA VAL A 31 -8.31 -2.48 -2.10
C VAL A 31 -9.08 -3.29 -3.14
N ARG A 32 -10.37 -2.97 -3.34
CA ARG A 32 -11.23 -3.64 -4.32
C ARG A 32 -10.74 -3.43 -5.75
N LEU A 33 -10.33 -2.21 -6.09
CA LEU A 33 -9.78 -1.87 -7.39
C LEU A 33 -8.50 -2.66 -7.66
N VAL A 34 -7.52 -2.59 -6.75
CA VAL A 34 -6.23 -3.29 -6.88
C VAL A 34 -6.42 -4.80 -7.02
N ARG A 35 -7.28 -5.41 -6.18
CA ARG A 35 -7.60 -6.84 -6.25
C ARG A 35 -8.28 -7.25 -7.55
N THR A 36 -9.08 -6.36 -8.14
CA THR A 36 -9.78 -6.64 -9.40
C THR A 36 -8.78 -6.61 -10.55
N MET A 37 -8.03 -5.52 -10.71
CA MET A 37 -7.05 -5.38 -11.79
C MET A 37 -5.94 -6.44 -11.71
N ARG A 38 -5.48 -6.78 -10.50
CA ARG A 38 -4.50 -7.86 -10.30
C ARG A 38 -5.04 -9.21 -10.79
N ARG A 39 -6.30 -9.53 -10.48
CA ARG A 39 -6.94 -10.79 -10.91
C ARG A 39 -7.22 -10.82 -12.42
N GLU A 40 -7.61 -9.70 -13.01
CA GLU A 40 -7.80 -9.58 -14.47
C GLU A 40 -6.50 -9.80 -15.24
N ARG A 41 -5.35 -9.45 -14.64
CA ARG A 41 -4.01 -9.72 -15.17
C ARG A 41 -3.47 -11.11 -14.81
N GLU A 42 -4.23 -11.93 -14.10
CA GLU A 42 -3.81 -13.24 -13.56
C GLU A 42 -2.54 -13.16 -12.68
N TRP A 43 -2.34 -12.02 -12.00
CA TRP A 43 -1.18 -11.79 -11.15
C TRP A 43 -1.40 -12.30 -9.72
N THR A 44 -0.36 -12.90 -9.16
CA THR A 44 -0.22 -13.16 -7.73
C THR A 44 0.15 -11.89 -6.96
N GLU A 45 -0.03 -11.89 -5.63
CA GLU A 45 0.43 -10.79 -4.76
C GLU A 45 1.94 -10.54 -4.91
N ALA A 46 2.73 -11.61 -5.07
CA ALA A 46 4.17 -11.54 -5.29
C ALA A 46 4.53 -10.86 -6.61
N GLN A 47 3.78 -11.12 -7.69
CA GLN A 47 4.00 -10.47 -8.99
C GLN A 47 3.64 -8.98 -8.94
N LEU A 48 2.52 -8.62 -8.30
CA LEU A 48 2.16 -7.22 -8.09
C LEU A 48 3.23 -6.49 -7.27
N ALA A 49 3.68 -7.10 -6.17
CA ALA A 49 4.72 -6.55 -5.32
C ALA A 49 6.04 -6.33 -6.06
N SER A 50 6.46 -7.33 -6.85
CA SER A 50 7.66 -7.25 -7.68
C SER A 50 7.55 -6.15 -8.73
N ALA A 51 6.40 -6.00 -9.39
CA ALA A 51 6.19 -4.96 -10.39
C ALA A 51 6.21 -3.57 -9.77
N ALA A 52 5.53 -3.39 -8.63
CA ALA A 52 5.45 -2.12 -7.91
C ALA A 52 6.74 -1.76 -7.13
N GLY A 53 7.70 -2.67 -7.02
CA GLY A 53 8.94 -2.45 -6.26
C GLY A 53 8.70 -2.36 -4.75
N VAL A 54 7.69 -3.07 -4.24
CA VAL A 54 7.30 -3.07 -2.82
C VAL A 54 7.38 -4.47 -2.21
N PRO A 55 7.45 -4.62 -0.87
CA PRO A 55 7.43 -5.93 -0.25
C PRO A 55 6.08 -6.66 -0.44
N GLU A 56 6.11 -7.95 -0.73
CA GLU A 56 4.89 -8.78 -0.84
C GLU A 56 4.03 -8.71 0.43
N ALA A 57 4.66 -8.69 1.60
CA ALA A 57 3.95 -8.57 2.87
C ALA A 57 3.16 -7.25 2.98
N ALA A 58 3.61 -6.17 2.34
CA ALA A 58 2.86 -4.91 2.30
C ALA A 58 1.60 -5.05 1.43
N VAL A 59 1.73 -5.68 0.26
CA VAL A 59 0.58 -5.98 -0.63
C VAL A 59 -0.43 -6.89 0.08
N ARG A 60 0.04 -7.97 0.70
CA ARG A 60 -0.82 -8.92 1.43
C ARG A 60 -1.59 -8.25 2.56
N ARG A 61 -0.91 -7.44 3.38
CA ARG A 61 -1.54 -6.71 4.49
C ARG A 61 -2.53 -5.67 3.97
N PHE A 62 -2.19 -4.98 2.88
CA PHE A 62 -3.07 -4.02 2.23
C PHE A 62 -4.33 -4.71 1.67
N GLU A 63 -4.21 -5.77 0.88
CA GLU A 63 -5.36 -6.48 0.32
C GLU A 63 -6.24 -7.16 1.39
N ALA A 64 -5.65 -7.51 2.54
CA ALA A 64 -6.35 -8.02 3.71
C ALA A 64 -6.94 -6.90 4.61
N MET A 65 -6.85 -5.63 4.21
CA MET A 65 -7.28 -4.46 4.99
C MET A 65 -6.66 -4.38 6.40
N GLN A 66 -5.44 -4.92 6.58
CA GLN A 66 -4.71 -4.86 7.84
C GLN A 66 -3.90 -3.56 7.99
N ILE A 67 -3.72 -2.82 6.90
CA ILE A 67 -3.07 -1.50 6.86
C ILE A 67 -3.87 -0.55 5.97
N VAL A 68 -3.91 0.73 6.33
CA VAL A 68 -4.26 1.81 5.41
C VAL A 68 -2.99 2.14 4.64
N PRO A 69 -2.99 2.10 3.30
CA PRO A 69 -1.79 2.40 2.53
C PRO A 69 -1.46 3.88 2.68
N ALA A 70 -0.21 4.21 3.03
CA ALA A 70 0.26 5.56 2.81
C ALA A 70 0.22 5.87 1.29
N GLU A 71 0.00 7.14 0.93
CA GLU A 71 -0.10 7.60 -0.46
C GLU A 71 0.98 7.02 -1.41
N PRO A 72 2.28 6.92 -1.01
CA PRO A 72 3.30 6.33 -1.88
C PRO A 72 3.05 4.85 -2.22
N LEU A 73 2.51 4.05 -1.30
CA LEU A 73 2.18 2.65 -1.57
C LEU A 73 1.02 2.55 -2.56
N ALA A 74 -0.03 3.36 -2.33
CA ALA A 74 -1.21 3.40 -3.20
C ALA A 74 -0.82 3.76 -4.65
N MET A 75 -0.03 4.81 -4.84
CA MET A 75 0.43 5.23 -6.17
C MET A 75 1.23 4.13 -6.87
N ARG A 76 2.20 3.52 -6.19
CA ARG A 76 3.04 2.45 -6.78
C ARG A 76 2.22 1.27 -7.29
N LEU A 77 1.18 0.88 -6.55
CA LEU A 77 0.29 -0.21 -6.95
C LEU A 77 -0.56 0.19 -8.16
N LEU A 78 -1.09 1.41 -8.18
CA LEU A 78 -1.90 1.91 -9.30
C LEU A 78 -1.07 2.08 -10.58
N GLU A 79 0.15 2.61 -10.49
CA GLU A 79 1.05 2.84 -11.64
C GLU A 79 1.34 1.56 -12.44
N VAL A 80 1.47 0.41 -11.75
CA VAL A 80 1.80 -0.87 -12.43
C VAL A 80 0.57 -1.63 -12.93
N LEU A 81 -0.62 -1.20 -12.50
CA LEU A 81 -1.90 -1.78 -12.89
C LEU A 81 -2.60 -1.00 -14.03
N GLN A 82 -2.08 0.16 -14.42
CA GLN A 82 -2.48 0.91 -15.61
C GLN A 82 -1.99 0.26 -16.92
#